data_AF-A0A0Q9EPF3-F1
#
_entry.id   AF-A0A0Q9EPF3-F1
#
_cell.length_a   1.000
_cell.length_b   1.000
_cell.length_c   1.000
_cell.angle_alpha   90.00
_cell.angle_beta   90.00
_cell.angle_gamma   90.00
#
_symmetry.space_group_name_H-M   'P 1'
#
loop_
_entity.id
_entity.type
_entity.pdbx_description
1 polymer ?
#
loop_
_entity_poly.entity_id
_entity_poly.type
_entity_poly.pdbx_seq_one_letter_code
_entity_poly.pdbx_strand_id
1 'polypeptide(L)'
;MRAEAAGSPIAGYFLALIALGEIALPHDGRSNERLLSAIQADYPPALRAAAIHFGRRASERDQTLCLQLLERGAGRGDIVAARLLAERLARGEGCPAQPGAAEDILRQLAAHGIARLPASAAPLPTTLPPIPPGTLALEEVLRPVAVTPLSSAPRLAQVDGLLSADECRLLIASAQPSLQRSQTIDPDTGAPVPHALRTSSDSAFDPIVEDLALRLVQLRMAHAAGVALPQAEHLTVLRYAPGEEYRPHRDYRPPESLERDRPQAGNRLRTICVYLNTVEAGGETEFPVAGARIAPLPGRAVIFDNLHPDGRPDPDSLHAGLPVLRGEKWLATLWLRERTYRLF
;
A
#
# COMPACT_ATOMS: atom_id res chain seq x y z
N MET A 1 -16.37 12.38 -18.07
CA MET A 1 -17.47 13.35 -17.91
C MET A 1 -18.66 13.06 -18.84
N ARG A 2 -18.56 13.13 -20.18
CA ARG A 2 -19.71 12.86 -21.08
C ARG A 2 -20.35 11.48 -20.87
N ALA A 3 -19.54 10.42 -20.72
CA ALA A 3 -20.04 9.06 -20.47
C ALA A 3 -20.71 8.91 -19.09
N GLU A 4 -20.20 9.60 -18.06
CA GLU A 4 -20.86 9.65 -16.74
C GLU A 4 -22.21 10.36 -16.84
N ALA A 5 -22.27 11.49 -17.55
CA ALA A 5 -23.53 12.22 -17.79
C ALA A 5 -24.56 11.39 -18.58
N ALA A 6 -24.10 10.42 -19.37
CA ALA A 6 -24.94 9.43 -20.05
C ALA A 6 -25.31 8.22 -19.15
N GLY A 7 -24.99 8.25 -17.86
CA GLY A 7 -25.34 7.22 -16.89
C GLY A 7 -24.36 6.05 -16.78
N SER A 8 -23.13 6.16 -17.31
CA SER A 8 -22.13 5.08 -17.20
C SER A 8 -21.53 5.00 -15.78
N PRO A 9 -21.78 3.91 -15.02
CA PRO A 9 -21.25 3.74 -13.67
C PRO A 9 -19.71 3.55 -13.68
N ILE A 10 -19.18 2.90 -14.72
CA ILE A 10 -17.74 2.68 -14.90
C ILE A 10 -17.02 4.02 -15.18
N ALA A 11 -17.62 4.89 -16.00
CA ALA A 11 -17.06 6.23 -16.20
C ALA A 11 -17.05 7.05 -14.90
N GLY A 12 -18.11 6.93 -14.09
CA GLY A 12 -18.15 7.52 -12.74
C GLY A 12 -17.02 7.00 -11.85
N TYR A 13 -16.80 5.68 -11.82
CA TYR A 13 -15.69 5.08 -11.08
C TYR A 13 -14.33 5.65 -11.48
N PHE A 14 -14.03 5.76 -12.77
CA PHE A 14 -12.76 6.33 -13.22
C PHE A 14 -12.62 7.81 -12.87
N LEU A 15 -13.70 8.59 -12.88
CA LEU A 15 -13.67 9.97 -12.42
C LEU A 15 -13.40 10.06 -10.91
N ALA A 16 -13.95 9.15 -10.11
CA ALA A 16 -13.63 9.07 -8.68
C ALA A 16 -12.14 8.71 -8.45
N LEU A 17 -11.57 7.81 -9.26
CA LEU A 17 -10.16 7.44 -9.20
C LEU A 17 -9.24 8.63 -9.54
N ILE A 18 -9.54 9.35 -10.62
CA ILE A 18 -8.77 10.53 -11.08
C ILE A 18 -8.87 11.67 -10.06
N ALA A 19 -10.06 11.92 -9.50
CA ALA A 19 -10.28 12.98 -8.52
C ALA A 19 -9.41 12.87 -7.26
N LEU A 20 -8.88 11.69 -6.91
CA LEU A 20 -8.00 11.51 -5.75
C LEU A 20 -6.64 12.18 -5.89
N GLY A 21 -6.21 12.55 -7.11
CA GLY A 21 -4.98 13.33 -7.32
C GLY A 21 -5.16 14.83 -7.23
N GLU A 22 -6.40 15.33 -7.37
CA GLU A 22 -6.75 16.76 -7.38
C GLU A 22 -5.97 17.61 -8.42
N ILE A 23 -5.31 16.99 -9.41
CA ILE A 23 -4.63 17.68 -10.51
C ILE A 23 -5.46 17.63 -11.78
N ALA A 24 -5.74 16.43 -12.31
CA ALA A 24 -6.47 16.34 -13.58
C ALA A 24 -7.98 16.58 -13.42
N LEU A 25 -8.52 16.33 -12.22
CA LEU A 25 -9.92 16.58 -11.89
C LEU A 25 -10.01 17.13 -10.45
N PRO A 26 -10.57 18.34 -10.25
CA PRO A 26 -10.79 18.86 -8.91
C PRO A 26 -11.82 18.03 -8.16
N HIS A 27 -11.73 18.03 -6.83
CA HIS A 27 -12.68 17.34 -5.97
C HIS A 27 -14.06 18.03 -6.04
N ASP A 28 -15.05 17.34 -6.61
CA ASP A 28 -16.43 17.83 -6.76
C ASP A 28 -17.40 17.24 -5.71
N GLY A 29 -16.89 16.47 -4.76
CA GLY A 29 -17.68 15.84 -3.70
C GLY A 29 -18.42 14.57 -4.12
N ARG A 30 -18.29 14.12 -5.38
CA ARG A 30 -19.11 13.04 -5.94
C ARG A 30 -18.44 11.67 -5.92
N SER A 31 -17.24 11.54 -5.37
CA SER A 31 -16.48 10.28 -5.37
C SER A 31 -17.23 9.13 -4.67
N ASN A 32 -17.92 9.41 -3.55
CA ASN A 32 -18.75 8.41 -2.87
C ASN A 32 -19.97 7.99 -3.71
N GLU A 33 -20.67 8.95 -4.33
CA GLU A 33 -21.82 8.68 -5.23
C GLU A 33 -21.41 7.83 -6.44
N ARG A 34 -20.30 8.19 -7.08
CA ARG A 34 -19.70 7.48 -8.21
C ARG A 34 -19.33 6.05 -7.84
N LEU A 35 -18.71 5.85 -6.68
CA LEU A 35 -18.35 4.52 -6.21
C LEU A 35 -19.61 3.69 -5.90
N LEU A 36 -20.64 4.27 -5.27
CA LEU A 36 -21.93 3.59 -5.03
C LEU A 36 -22.60 3.14 -6.33
N SER A 37 -22.63 3.99 -7.35
CA SER A 37 -23.17 3.65 -8.68
C SER A 37 -22.42 2.46 -9.31
N ALA A 38 -21.09 2.45 -9.20
CA ALA A 38 -20.27 1.34 -9.68
C ALA A 38 -20.44 0.03 -8.89
N ILE A 39 -20.65 0.11 -7.58
CA ILE A 39 -21.00 -1.04 -6.72
C ILE A 39 -22.36 -1.62 -7.14
N GLN A 40 -23.37 -0.78 -7.41
CA GLN A 40 -24.69 -1.22 -7.86
C GLN A 40 -24.62 -1.91 -9.23
N ALA A 41 -23.67 -1.52 -10.06
CA ALA A 41 -23.41 -2.14 -11.37
C ALA A 41 -22.52 -3.40 -11.32
N ASP A 42 -22.23 -3.93 -10.12
CA ASP A 42 -21.32 -5.08 -9.91
C ASP A 42 -19.93 -4.90 -10.55
N TYR A 43 -19.43 -3.67 -10.64
CA TYR A 43 -18.10 -3.44 -11.22
C TYR A 43 -17.00 -3.94 -10.26
N PRO A 44 -16.19 -4.96 -10.62
CA PRO A 44 -15.38 -5.66 -9.63
C PRO A 44 -14.35 -4.79 -8.87
N PRO A 45 -13.61 -3.87 -9.52
CA PRO A 45 -12.73 -2.95 -8.80
C PRO A 45 -13.47 -2.04 -7.80
N ALA A 46 -14.71 -1.66 -8.10
CA ALA A 46 -15.54 -0.89 -7.17
C ALA A 46 -15.99 -1.73 -5.96
N LEU A 47 -16.40 -2.98 -6.19
CA LEU A 47 -16.72 -3.93 -5.13
C LEU A 47 -15.53 -4.14 -4.21
N ARG A 48 -14.32 -4.36 -4.78
CA ARG A 48 -13.08 -4.50 -4.01
C ARG A 48 -12.76 -3.24 -3.22
N ALA A 49 -12.78 -2.06 -3.82
CA ALA A 49 -12.49 -0.81 -3.11
C ALA A 49 -13.43 -0.58 -1.91
N ALA A 50 -14.73 -0.84 -2.09
CA ALA A 50 -15.70 -0.76 -1.02
C ALA A 50 -15.49 -1.84 0.05
N ALA A 51 -15.14 -3.06 -0.34
CA ALA A 51 -14.86 -4.14 0.60
C ALA A 51 -13.69 -3.78 1.53
N ILE A 52 -12.59 -3.26 0.98
CA ILE A 52 -11.41 -2.82 1.74
C ILE A 52 -11.77 -1.68 2.69
N HIS A 53 -12.57 -0.72 2.21
CA HIS A 53 -13.07 0.39 3.02
C HIS A 53 -13.84 -0.10 4.25
N PHE A 54 -14.79 -1.03 4.07
CA PHE A 54 -15.55 -1.59 5.19
C PHE A 54 -14.73 -2.54 6.07
N GLY A 55 -13.83 -3.33 5.50
CA GLY A 55 -12.98 -4.29 6.22
C GLY A 55 -12.04 -3.63 7.24
N ARG A 56 -11.71 -2.35 7.05
CA ARG A 56 -10.96 -1.53 8.00
C ARG A 56 -11.72 -1.20 9.29
N ARG A 57 -13.05 -1.35 9.33
CA ARG A 57 -13.88 -0.96 10.47
C ARG A 57 -14.33 -2.14 11.31
N ALA A 58 -14.26 -2.02 12.64
CA ALA A 58 -14.55 -3.13 13.56
C ALA A 58 -16.03 -3.52 13.67
N SER A 59 -16.97 -2.71 13.17
CA SER A 59 -18.39 -2.99 13.36
C SER A 59 -18.81 -4.27 12.64
N GLU A 60 -19.66 -5.07 13.27
CA GLU A 60 -20.15 -6.33 12.67
C GLU A 60 -20.77 -6.10 11.29
N ARG A 61 -21.57 -5.04 11.16
CA ARG A 61 -22.19 -4.66 9.88
C ARG A 61 -21.15 -4.34 8.79
N ASP A 62 -20.09 -3.60 9.09
CA ASP A 62 -19.04 -3.30 8.12
C ASP A 62 -18.25 -4.58 7.77
N GLN A 63 -17.95 -5.42 8.76
CA GLN A 63 -17.25 -6.69 8.54
C GLN A 63 -18.07 -7.64 7.65
N THR A 64 -19.40 -7.71 7.83
CA THR A 64 -20.30 -8.46 6.94
C THR A 64 -20.38 -7.84 5.54
N LEU A 65 -20.46 -6.52 5.41
CA LEU A 65 -20.46 -5.84 4.11
C LEU A 65 -19.16 -6.10 3.33
N CYS A 66 -18.01 -6.07 4.01
CA CYS A 66 -16.72 -6.44 3.43
C CYS A 66 -16.78 -7.83 2.79
N LEU A 67 -17.23 -8.83 3.56
CA LEU A 67 -17.35 -10.21 3.10
C LEU A 67 -18.28 -10.34 1.87
N GLN A 68 -19.47 -9.75 1.92
CA GLN A 68 -20.45 -9.79 0.83
C GLN A 68 -19.93 -9.14 -0.46
N LEU A 69 -19.19 -8.04 -0.34
CA LEU A 69 -18.62 -7.35 -1.50
C LEU A 69 -17.45 -8.14 -2.11
N LEU A 70 -16.63 -8.80 -1.29
CA LEU A 70 -15.58 -9.71 -1.78
C LEU A 70 -16.18 -10.93 -2.48
N GLU A 71 -17.25 -11.52 -1.94
CA GLU A 71 -17.98 -12.62 -2.57
C GLU A 71 -18.55 -12.22 -3.93
N ARG A 72 -19.22 -11.07 -4.02
CA ARG A 72 -19.69 -10.53 -5.30
C ARG A 72 -18.56 -10.29 -6.29
N GLY A 73 -17.44 -9.70 -5.83
CA GLY A 73 -16.27 -9.46 -6.66
C GLY A 73 -15.67 -10.77 -7.20
N ALA A 74 -15.46 -11.76 -6.31
CA ALA A 74 -14.96 -13.07 -6.67
C ALA A 74 -15.87 -13.78 -7.69
N GLY A 75 -17.19 -13.71 -7.51
CA GLY A 75 -18.18 -14.24 -8.45
C GLY A 75 -18.17 -13.58 -9.83
N ARG A 76 -17.57 -12.39 -9.96
CA ARG A 76 -17.34 -11.69 -11.23
C ARG A 76 -15.93 -11.93 -11.81
N GLY A 77 -15.17 -12.86 -11.26
CA GLY A 77 -13.83 -13.22 -11.73
C GLY A 77 -12.71 -12.37 -11.14
N ASP A 78 -12.97 -11.58 -10.10
CA ASP A 78 -11.95 -10.79 -9.44
C ASP A 78 -11.06 -11.66 -8.55
N ILE A 79 -9.88 -11.99 -9.08
CA ILE A 79 -8.90 -12.86 -8.42
C ILE A 79 -8.46 -12.29 -7.07
N VAL A 80 -8.25 -10.97 -6.99
CA VAL A 80 -7.82 -10.33 -5.74
C VAL A 80 -8.94 -10.46 -4.71
N ALA A 81 -10.19 -10.17 -5.07
CA ALA A 81 -11.33 -10.34 -4.17
C ALA A 81 -11.49 -11.80 -3.71
N ALA A 82 -11.31 -12.79 -4.60
CA ALA A 82 -11.35 -14.21 -4.26
C ALA A 82 -10.27 -14.60 -3.24
N ARG A 83 -9.05 -14.07 -3.38
CA ARG A 83 -7.96 -14.30 -2.42
C ARG A 83 -8.28 -13.71 -1.05
N LEU A 84 -8.76 -12.46 -0.99
CA LEU A 84 -9.14 -11.84 0.28
C LEU A 84 -10.33 -12.55 0.93
N LEU A 85 -11.33 -12.97 0.14
CA LEU A 85 -12.47 -13.74 0.61
C LEU A 85 -12.02 -15.04 1.31
N ALA A 86 -11.11 -15.78 0.69
CA ALA A 86 -10.57 -17.01 1.29
C ALA A 86 -9.88 -16.74 2.64
N GLU A 87 -9.09 -15.67 2.76
CA GLU A 87 -8.42 -15.32 4.01
C GLU A 87 -9.43 -14.97 5.13
N ARG A 88 -10.52 -14.27 4.79
CA ARG A 88 -11.56 -13.89 5.74
C ARG A 88 -12.41 -15.09 6.16
N LEU A 89 -12.79 -15.96 5.23
CA LEU A 89 -13.51 -17.21 5.52
C LEU A 89 -12.69 -18.12 6.44
N ALA A 90 -11.38 -18.26 6.19
CA ALA A 90 -10.50 -19.07 7.02
C ALA A 90 -10.41 -18.56 8.47
N ARG A 91 -10.42 -17.23 8.66
CA ARG A 91 -10.27 -16.58 9.97
C ARG A 91 -11.57 -16.26 10.69
N GLY A 92 -12.71 -16.37 10.01
CA GLY A 92 -14.00 -15.93 10.54
C GLY A 92 -14.10 -14.41 10.67
N GLU A 93 -13.56 -13.67 9.70
CA GLU A 93 -13.64 -12.20 9.70
C GLU A 93 -14.93 -11.74 8.98
N GLY A 94 -15.95 -11.36 9.76
CA GLY A 94 -17.27 -10.96 9.24
C GLY A 94 -18.28 -12.10 9.07
N CYS A 95 -17.89 -13.33 9.44
CA CYS A 95 -18.74 -14.53 9.54
C CYS A 95 -18.10 -15.54 10.50
N PRO A 96 -18.79 -16.61 10.93
CA PRO A 96 -18.12 -17.77 11.54
C PRO A 96 -17.02 -18.33 10.63
N ALA A 97 -15.94 -18.88 11.21
CA ALA A 97 -14.85 -19.46 10.44
C ALA A 97 -15.34 -20.64 9.58
N GLN A 98 -15.02 -20.60 8.29
CA GLN A 98 -15.40 -21.58 7.27
C GLN A 98 -14.15 -22.08 6.52
N PRO A 99 -13.24 -22.82 7.20
CA PRO A 99 -11.97 -23.25 6.61
C PRO A 99 -12.14 -24.16 5.39
N GLY A 100 -13.22 -24.94 5.31
CA GLY A 100 -13.53 -25.78 4.13
C GLY A 100 -13.80 -24.94 2.87
N ALA A 101 -14.67 -23.94 2.98
CA ALA A 101 -14.99 -23.04 1.87
C ALA A 101 -13.76 -22.20 1.45
N ALA A 102 -12.97 -21.73 2.43
CA ALA A 102 -11.71 -21.05 2.16
C ALA A 102 -10.74 -21.95 1.36
N GLU A 103 -10.59 -23.20 1.79
CA GLU A 103 -9.68 -24.16 1.15
C GLU A 103 -10.13 -24.52 -0.28
N ASP A 104 -11.44 -24.59 -0.53
CA ASP A 104 -11.97 -24.81 -1.88
C ASP A 104 -11.65 -23.65 -2.84
N ILE A 105 -11.81 -22.40 -2.38
CA ILE A 105 -11.40 -21.22 -3.17
C ILE A 105 -9.89 -21.26 -3.43
N LEU A 106 -9.08 -21.53 -2.40
CA LEU A 106 -7.62 -21.59 -2.54
C LEU A 106 -7.16 -22.72 -3.47
N ARG A 107 -7.85 -23.87 -3.48
CA ARG A 107 -7.59 -24.97 -4.41
C ARG A 107 -7.87 -24.56 -5.86
N GLN A 108 -8.97 -23.85 -6.11
CA GLN A 108 -9.31 -23.32 -7.43
C GLN A 108 -8.27 -22.29 -7.92
N LEU A 109 -7.85 -21.38 -7.04
CA LEU A 109 -6.81 -20.39 -7.34
C LEU A 109 -5.46 -21.07 -7.62
N ALA A 110 -5.08 -22.06 -6.81
CA ALA A 110 -3.84 -22.81 -6.99
C ALA A 110 -3.80 -23.57 -8.33
N ALA A 111 -4.94 -24.08 -8.81
CA ALA A 111 -5.04 -24.70 -10.13
C ALA A 111 -4.69 -23.74 -11.29
N HIS A 112 -4.74 -22.43 -11.05
CA HIS A 112 -4.35 -21.38 -12.00
C HIS A 112 -3.00 -20.73 -11.65
N GLY A 113 -2.20 -21.36 -10.79
CA GLY A 113 -0.87 -20.87 -10.40
C GLY A 113 -0.91 -19.68 -9.43
N ILE A 114 -2.05 -19.37 -8.83
CA ILE A 114 -2.20 -18.25 -7.87
C ILE A 114 -1.87 -18.75 -6.47
N ALA A 115 -0.79 -18.23 -5.89
CA ALA A 115 -0.30 -18.66 -4.58
C ALA A 115 -1.13 -18.09 -3.41
N ARG A 116 -1.01 -18.73 -2.25
CA ARG A 116 -1.60 -18.24 -0.99
C ARG A 116 -0.97 -16.91 -0.57
N LEU A 117 -1.73 -16.15 0.21
CA LEU A 117 -1.20 -14.96 0.88
C LEU A 117 -0.44 -15.39 2.14
N PRO A 118 0.64 -14.68 2.52
CA PRO A 118 1.28 -14.89 3.81
C PRO A 118 0.36 -14.46 4.95
N ALA A 119 0.63 -14.98 6.15
CA ALA A 119 -0.10 -14.58 7.34
C ALA A 119 0.05 -13.07 7.61
N SER A 120 -1.07 -12.37 7.71
CA SER A 120 -1.15 -10.98 8.13
C SER A 120 -2.25 -10.82 9.17
N ALA A 121 -1.89 -10.25 10.31
CA ALA A 121 -2.75 -10.00 11.46
C ALA A 121 -2.57 -8.55 11.95
N ALA A 122 -2.70 -7.58 11.04
CA ALA A 122 -2.66 -6.17 11.43
C ALA A 122 -3.89 -5.85 12.31
N PRO A 123 -3.72 -5.16 13.45
CA PRO A 123 -4.84 -4.78 14.29
C PRO A 123 -5.76 -3.80 13.54
N LEU A 124 -7.05 -3.83 13.87
CA LEU A 124 -7.98 -2.81 13.41
C LEU A 124 -7.59 -1.45 14.01
N PRO A 125 -7.66 -0.34 13.24
CA PRO A 125 -7.39 0.99 13.78
C PRO A 125 -8.38 1.33 14.91
N THR A 126 -7.88 1.77 16.07
CA THR A 126 -8.69 1.90 17.30
C THR A 126 -9.17 3.32 17.61
N THR A 127 -8.77 4.35 16.86
CA THR A 127 -8.80 5.74 17.38
C THR A 127 -9.51 6.75 16.48
N LEU A 128 -10.73 6.49 16.00
CA LEU A 128 -11.46 7.48 15.20
C LEU A 128 -12.93 7.61 15.63
N PRO A 129 -13.51 8.83 15.54
CA PRO A 129 -14.93 9.03 15.82
C PRO A 129 -15.77 8.12 14.91
N PRO A 130 -16.80 7.46 15.48
CA PRO A 130 -17.53 6.42 14.79
C PRO A 130 -18.23 7.00 13.56
N ILE A 131 -17.92 6.46 12.39
CA ILE A 131 -18.77 6.61 11.21
C ILE A 131 -19.92 5.62 11.41
N PRO A 132 -21.17 5.99 11.10
CA PRO A 132 -22.27 5.03 11.18
C PRO A 132 -21.95 3.75 10.37
N PRO A 133 -22.15 2.57 10.97
CA PRO A 133 -21.91 1.30 10.29
C PRO A 133 -22.63 1.21 8.94
N GLY A 134 -21.91 0.77 7.91
CA GLY A 134 -22.41 0.66 6.54
C GLY A 134 -22.37 1.96 5.72
N THR A 135 -21.82 3.05 6.25
CA THR A 135 -21.65 4.29 5.47
C THR A 135 -20.36 4.26 4.66
N LEU A 136 -20.46 4.38 3.34
CA LEU A 136 -19.32 4.62 2.46
C LEU A 136 -18.85 6.07 2.61
N ALA A 137 -17.59 6.25 2.98
CA ALA A 137 -17.00 7.57 3.24
C ALA A 137 -15.50 7.54 2.88
N LEU A 138 -15.18 7.69 1.60
CA LEU A 138 -13.80 7.61 1.10
C LEU A 138 -12.85 8.61 1.76
N GLU A 139 -13.35 9.77 2.15
CA GLU A 139 -12.62 10.81 2.88
C GLU A 139 -12.04 10.33 4.23
N GLU A 140 -12.55 9.21 4.77
CA GLU A 140 -11.96 8.55 5.94
C GLU A 140 -10.47 8.20 5.74
N VAL A 141 -10.04 8.06 4.49
CA VAL A 141 -8.65 7.81 4.12
C VAL A 141 -7.69 8.90 4.62
N LEU A 142 -8.16 10.14 4.74
CA LEU A 142 -7.42 11.33 5.16
C LEU A 142 -7.53 11.62 6.67
N ARG A 143 -8.04 10.67 7.46
CA ARG A 143 -8.09 10.87 8.91
C ARG A 143 -6.67 10.88 9.50
N PRO A 144 -6.37 11.82 10.43
CA PRO A 144 -5.08 11.86 11.09
C PRO A 144 -4.75 10.55 11.81
N VAL A 145 -3.48 10.19 11.79
CA VAL A 145 -2.95 9.00 12.49
C VAL A 145 -1.99 9.42 13.60
N ALA A 146 -1.91 8.61 14.66
CA ALA A 146 -0.96 8.85 15.74
C ALA A 146 0.46 8.52 15.26
N VAL A 147 1.32 9.55 15.22
CA VAL A 147 2.72 9.42 14.81
C VAL A 147 3.60 9.40 16.05
N THR A 148 4.39 8.35 16.21
CA THR A 148 5.35 8.20 17.31
C THR A 148 6.75 8.61 16.82
N PRO A 149 7.32 9.74 17.26
CA PRO A 149 8.67 10.11 16.88
C PRO A 149 9.69 9.15 17.49
N LEU A 150 10.68 8.73 16.70
CA LEU A 150 11.77 7.84 17.13
C LEU A 150 13.12 8.57 17.14
N SER A 151 13.33 9.52 16.23
CA SER A 151 14.52 10.40 16.21
C SER A 151 14.19 11.76 15.59
N SER A 152 14.92 12.79 16.01
CA SER A 152 14.90 14.13 15.41
C SER A 152 15.98 14.35 14.35
N ALA A 153 17.05 13.53 14.35
CA ALA A 153 18.16 13.59 13.40
C ALA A 153 18.67 12.16 13.11
N PRO A 154 18.38 11.59 11.93
CA PRO A 154 17.42 12.09 10.94
C PRO A 154 16.00 12.13 11.54
N ARG A 155 15.08 12.90 10.95
CA ARG A 155 13.68 12.83 11.38
C ARG A 155 13.13 11.46 11.03
N LEU A 156 12.77 10.69 12.05
CA LEU A 156 12.28 9.32 11.96
C LEU A 156 11.07 9.16 12.86
N ALA A 157 10.01 8.54 12.34
CA ALA A 157 8.81 8.25 13.10
C ALA A 157 8.18 6.91 12.69
N GLN A 158 7.34 6.40 13.58
CA GLN A 158 6.57 5.17 13.39
C GLN A 158 5.07 5.46 13.51
N VAL A 159 4.26 4.71 12.75
CA VAL A 159 2.80 4.69 12.88
C VAL A 159 2.35 3.23 12.97
N ASP A 160 1.68 2.86 14.06
CA ASP A 160 1.11 1.52 14.19
C ASP A 160 -0.33 1.50 13.67
N GLY A 161 -0.70 0.42 12.97
CA GLY A 161 -2.05 0.28 12.39
C GLY A 161 -2.36 1.30 11.28
N LEU A 162 -1.34 1.78 10.56
CA LEU A 162 -1.55 2.65 9.42
C LEU A 162 -2.42 1.94 8.37
N LEU A 163 -2.04 0.72 7.99
CA LEU A 163 -2.84 -0.14 7.10
C LEU A 163 -3.52 -1.26 7.89
N SER A 164 -4.76 -1.58 7.50
CA SER A 164 -5.51 -2.73 8.03
C SER A 164 -4.98 -4.05 7.45
N ALA A 165 -5.42 -5.17 8.00
CA ALA A 165 -5.04 -6.49 7.49
C ALA A 165 -5.52 -6.68 6.04
N ASP A 166 -6.71 -6.18 5.69
CA ASP A 166 -7.24 -6.25 4.33
C ASP A 166 -6.49 -5.33 3.35
N GLU A 167 -6.09 -4.12 3.77
CA GLU A 167 -5.22 -3.26 2.95
C GLU A 167 -3.85 -3.92 2.73
N CYS A 168 -3.28 -4.57 3.75
CA CYS A 168 -2.03 -5.31 3.60
C CYS A 168 -2.17 -6.49 2.64
N ARG A 169 -3.23 -7.30 2.79
CA ARG A 169 -3.54 -8.44 1.90
C ARG A 169 -3.80 -7.97 0.47
N LEU A 170 -4.50 -6.85 0.28
CA LEU A 170 -4.71 -6.21 -1.02
C LEU A 170 -3.37 -5.93 -1.71
N LEU A 171 -2.44 -5.25 -1.03
CA LEU A 171 -1.14 -4.90 -1.62
C LEU A 171 -0.34 -6.14 -2.03
N ILE A 172 -0.28 -7.16 -1.17
CA ILE A 172 0.40 -8.42 -1.48
C ILE A 172 -0.30 -9.14 -2.65
N ALA A 173 -1.64 -9.22 -2.61
CA ALA A 173 -2.43 -9.93 -3.62
C ALA A 173 -2.27 -9.31 -5.01
N SER A 174 -2.22 -7.98 -5.08
CA SER A 174 -2.05 -7.22 -6.32
C SER A 174 -0.61 -7.27 -6.85
N ALA A 175 0.40 -7.31 -5.97
CA ALA A 175 1.81 -7.30 -6.38
C ALA A 175 2.35 -8.68 -6.76
N GLN A 176 1.90 -9.74 -6.08
CA GLN A 176 2.50 -11.08 -6.22
C GLN A 176 2.58 -11.61 -7.68
N PRO A 177 1.57 -11.42 -8.55
CA PRO A 177 1.64 -11.90 -9.95
C PRO A 177 2.73 -11.24 -10.78
N SER A 178 3.22 -10.06 -10.38
CA SER A 178 4.16 -9.23 -11.13
C SER A 178 5.48 -9.03 -10.41
N LEU A 179 5.79 -9.85 -9.39
CA LEU A 179 7.08 -9.83 -8.72
C LEU A 179 8.22 -10.22 -9.67
N GLN A 180 9.25 -9.39 -9.69
CA GLN A 180 10.49 -9.63 -10.43
C GLN A 180 11.68 -9.42 -9.49
N ARG A 181 12.87 -9.91 -9.86
CA ARG A 181 14.07 -9.66 -9.04
C ARG A 181 14.36 -8.17 -8.99
N SER A 182 14.60 -7.68 -7.77
CA SER A 182 14.91 -6.28 -7.54
C SER A 182 16.21 -5.88 -8.24
N GLN A 183 16.18 -4.78 -8.98
CA GLN A 183 17.38 -4.16 -9.52
C GLN A 183 17.87 -3.06 -8.56
N THR A 184 19.18 -2.95 -8.34
CA THR A 184 19.75 -1.81 -7.60
C THR A 184 20.39 -0.87 -8.59
N ILE A 185 20.22 0.44 -8.40
CA ILE A 185 20.96 1.44 -9.17
C ILE A 185 22.21 1.81 -8.36
N ASP A 186 23.37 1.74 -9.00
CA ASP A 186 24.63 2.20 -8.44
C ASP A 186 24.54 3.70 -8.07
N PRO A 187 24.88 4.10 -6.84
CA PRO A 187 24.80 5.51 -6.44
C PRO A 187 25.85 6.40 -7.12
N ASP A 188 26.98 5.85 -7.58
CA ASP A 188 28.06 6.60 -8.21
C ASP A 188 27.92 6.65 -9.73
N THR A 189 27.46 5.55 -10.35
CA THR A 189 27.36 5.43 -11.82
C THR A 189 25.93 5.55 -12.35
N GLY A 190 24.92 5.38 -11.48
CA GLY A 190 23.52 5.40 -11.87
C GLY A 190 23.10 4.26 -12.80
N ALA A 191 23.91 3.21 -12.92
CA ALA A 191 23.64 2.01 -13.72
C ALA A 191 23.01 0.89 -12.87
N PRO A 192 22.22 -0.04 -13.46
CA PRO A 192 21.76 -1.23 -12.75
C PRO A 192 22.93 -2.13 -12.36
N VAL A 193 23.07 -2.45 -11.07
CA VAL A 193 24.08 -3.38 -10.55
C VAL A 193 23.40 -4.69 -10.14
N PRO A 194 23.84 -5.84 -10.67
CA PRO A 194 23.45 -7.13 -10.14
C PRO A 194 24.02 -7.37 -8.74
N HIS A 195 23.21 -7.89 -7.82
CA HIS A 195 23.66 -8.86 -6.79
C HIS A 195 24.65 -8.43 -5.68
N ALA A 196 24.54 -7.25 -5.07
CA ALA A 196 25.23 -7.02 -3.79
C ALA A 196 24.45 -6.22 -2.74
N LEU A 197 23.70 -5.19 -3.13
CA LEU A 197 23.07 -4.27 -2.17
C LEU A 197 21.67 -4.72 -1.75
N ARG A 198 20.87 -5.23 -2.70
CA ARG A 198 19.48 -5.67 -2.46
C ARG A 198 19.26 -7.03 -3.09
N THR A 199 18.71 -7.96 -2.31
CA THR A 199 18.48 -9.34 -2.75
C THR A 199 17.00 -9.72 -2.80
N SER A 200 16.07 -8.76 -2.67
CA SER A 200 14.62 -8.97 -2.74
C SER A 200 14.08 -9.23 -4.15
N SER A 201 12.78 -9.50 -4.21
CA SER A 201 11.94 -9.29 -5.40
C SER A 201 11.01 -8.08 -5.18
N ASP A 202 10.64 -7.36 -6.24
CA ASP A 202 9.70 -6.24 -6.16
C ASP A 202 8.72 -6.17 -7.33
N SER A 203 7.64 -5.41 -7.12
CA SER A 203 6.66 -5.04 -8.13
C SER A 203 6.22 -3.60 -7.88
N ALA A 204 6.36 -2.74 -8.88
CA ALA A 204 5.84 -1.37 -8.85
C ALA A 204 4.47 -1.32 -9.52
N PHE A 205 3.50 -0.64 -8.91
CA PHE A 205 2.20 -0.44 -9.52
C PHE A 205 2.25 0.70 -10.54
N ASP A 206 2.21 0.34 -11.82
CA ASP A 206 2.04 1.30 -12.91
C ASP A 206 0.67 1.99 -12.83
N PRO A 207 0.54 3.29 -13.14
CA PRO A 207 -0.73 4.00 -13.13
C PRO A 207 -1.87 3.32 -13.91
N ILE A 208 -1.55 2.53 -14.94
CA ILE A 208 -2.53 1.79 -15.74
C ILE A 208 -3.20 0.67 -14.93
N VAL A 209 -2.49 0.06 -13.99
CA VAL A 209 -3.00 -1.07 -13.17
C VAL A 209 -3.49 -0.62 -11.79
N GLU A 210 -3.29 0.65 -11.42
CA GLU A 210 -3.75 1.22 -10.16
C GLU A 210 -5.28 1.42 -10.18
N ASP A 211 -5.97 0.67 -9.32
CA ASP A 211 -7.40 0.84 -9.08
C ASP A 211 -7.68 1.79 -7.90
N LEU A 212 -8.96 2.01 -7.59
CA LEU A 212 -9.37 2.91 -6.51
C LEU A 212 -8.91 2.42 -5.14
N ALA A 213 -8.90 1.10 -4.90
CA ALA A 213 -8.45 0.54 -3.63
C ALA A 213 -6.95 0.83 -3.40
N LEU A 214 -6.12 0.59 -4.41
CA LEU A 214 -4.68 0.88 -4.38
C LEU A 214 -4.41 2.39 -4.26
N ARG A 215 -5.16 3.23 -4.97
CA ARG A 215 -5.03 4.70 -4.90
C ARG A 215 -5.37 5.23 -3.50
N LEU A 216 -6.41 4.70 -2.87
CA LEU A 216 -6.79 5.06 -1.50
C LEU A 216 -5.69 4.66 -0.50
N VAL A 217 -5.10 3.47 -0.63
CA VAL A 217 -3.97 3.06 0.22
C VAL A 217 -2.78 4.02 0.06
N GLN A 218 -2.44 4.39 -1.17
CA GLN A 218 -1.39 5.38 -1.43
C GLN A 218 -1.71 6.75 -0.84
N LEU A 219 -2.97 7.20 -0.97
CA LEU A 219 -3.43 8.47 -0.38
C LEU A 219 -3.27 8.46 1.13
N ARG A 220 -3.63 7.36 1.80
CA ARG A 220 -3.43 7.18 3.24
C ARG A 220 -1.95 7.25 3.62
N MET A 221 -1.09 6.57 2.86
CA MET A 221 0.35 6.56 3.09
C MET A 221 0.96 7.96 2.92
N ALA A 222 0.63 8.65 1.83
CA ALA A 222 1.10 10.00 1.55
C ALA A 222 0.61 11.00 2.62
N HIS A 223 -0.67 10.92 2.99
CA HIS A 223 -1.25 11.76 4.04
C HIS A 223 -0.58 11.54 5.40
N ALA A 224 -0.36 10.29 5.81
CA ALA A 224 0.36 9.98 7.05
C ALA A 224 1.82 10.48 7.02
N ALA A 225 2.44 10.47 5.85
CA ALA A 225 3.75 11.06 5.63
C ALA A 225 3.70 12.59 5.45
N GLY A 226 2.54 13.25 5.54
CA GLY A 226 2.41 14.71 5.43
C GLY A 226 2.78 15.27 4.06
N VAL A 227 2.63 14.49 2.99
CA VAL A 227 2.95 14.89 1.61
C VAL A 227 1.75 14.61 0.70
N ALA A 228 1.54 15.43 -0.33
CA ALA A 228 0.43 15.24 -1.26
C ALA A 228 0.67 14.02 -2.18
N LEU A 229 -0.39 13.28 -2.49
CA LEU A 229 -0.32 12.08 -3.33
C LEU A 229 0.32 12.30 -4.72
N PRO A 230 0.13 13.44 -5.41
CA PRO A 230 0.80 13.71 -6.68
C PRO A 230 2.32 13.79 -6.60
N GLN A 231 2.90 14.01 -5.42
CA GLN A 231 4.35 13.99 -5.22
C GLN A 231 4.90 12.57 -5.07
N ALA A 232 4.04 11.57 -4.93
CA ALA A 232 4.50 10.20 -4.75
C ALA A 232 4.98 9.59 -6.07
N GLU A 233 6.08 8.85 -6.02
CA GLU A 233 6.46 7.88 -7.05
C GLU A 233 5.46 6.70 -7.08
N HIS A 234 5.67 5.73 -7.98
CA HIS A 234 4.85 4.51 -8.00
C HIS A 234 5.07 3.70 -6.71
N LEU A 235 3.97 3.24 -6.12
CA LEU A 235 4.03 2.36 -4.95
C LEU A 235 4.73 1.06 -5.34
N THR A 236 5.77 0.69 -4.60
CA THR A 236 6.53 -0.55 -4.82
C THR A 236 6.30 -1.51 -3.68
N VAL A 237 5.91 -2.74 -3.99
CA VAL A 237 5.81 -3.84 -3.02
C VAL A 237 7.01 -4.75 -3.18
N LEU A 238 7.74 -4.98 -2.09
CA LEU A 238 8.93 -5.80 -2.01
C LEU A 238 8.64 -7.07 -1.22
N ARG A 239 9.30 -8.16 -1.61
CA ARG A 239 9.31 -9.46 -0.92
C ARG A 239 10.74 -9.88 -0.64
N TYR A 240 11.01 -10.25 0.61
CA TYR A 240 12.27 -10.82 1.08
C TYR A 240 12.03 -12.25 1.60
N ALA A 241 12.69 -13.21 0.99
CA ALA A 241 12.79 -14.59 1.43
C ALA A 241 13.83 -14.76 2.56
N PRO A 242 13.89 -15.92 3.25
CA PRO A 242 14.94 -16.18 4.24
C PRO A 242 16.34 -15.91 3.69
N GLY A 243 17.15 -15.16 4.45
CA GLY A 243 18.49 -14.72 4.09
C GLY A 243 18.56 -13.48 3.19
N GLU A 244 17.44 -13.05 2.59
CA GLU A 244 17.43 -11.83 1.78
C GLU A 244 17.41 -10.58 2.66
N GLU A 245 18.08 -9.53 2.19
CA GLU A 245 18.32 -8.28 2.91
C GLU A 245 18.36 -7.08 1.95
N TYR A 246 18.38 -5.88 2.53
CA TYR A 246 18.82 -4.67 1.84
C TYR A 246 19.91 -4.02 2.70
N ARG A 247 21.14 -4.05 2.19
CA ARG A 247 22.31 -3.44 2.83
C ARG A 247 22.10 -1.95 3.08
N PRO A 248 22.87 -1.35 4.01
CA PRO A 248 22.79 0.07 4.32
C PRO A 248 22.85 0.94 3.07
N HIS A 249 21.82 1.78 2.89
CA HIS A 249 21.67 2.67 1.75
C HIS A 249 20.88 3.91 2.15
N ARG A 250 20.69 4.82 1.18
CA ARG A 250 19.92 6.04 1.31
C ARG A 250 18.96 6.15 0.15
N ASP A 251 17.81 6.75 0.40
CA ASP A 251 16.75 6.82 -0.60
C ASP A 251 16.83 8.03 -1.51
N TYR A 252 17.50 9.11 -1.09
CA TYR A 252 17.78 10.24 -1.98
C TYR A 252 18.66 9.78 -3.15
N ARG A 253 18.48 10.41 -4.31
CA ARG A 253 19.16 10.04 -5.56
C ARG A 253 20.28 11.02 -5.88
N PRO A 254 21.37 10.56 -6.53
CA PRO A 254 22.42 11.43 -7.04
C PRO A 254 21.89 12.32 -8.19
N PRO A 255 22.47 13.51 -8.42
CA PRO A 255 22.00 14.47 -9.42
C PRO A 255 21.75 13.86 -10.81
N GLU A 256 22.68 13.03 -11.30
CA GLU A 256 22.62 12.41 -12.63
C GLU A 256 21.41 11.47 -12.77
N SER A 257 21.04 10.80 -11.67
CA SER A 257 19.86 9.93 -11.64
C SER A 257 18.56 10.71 -11.59
N LEU A 258 18.55 11.93 -11.05
CA LEU A 258 17.37 12.79 -11.03
C LEU A 258 17.08 13.37 -12.41
N GLU A 259 18.13 13.82 -13.11
CA GLU A 259 18.04 14.40 -14.45
C GLU A 259 17.44 13.42 -15.49
N ARG A 260 17.67 12.11 -15.33
CA ARG A 260 17.13 11.08 -16.25
C ARG A 260 15.67 10.69 -16.00
N ASP A 261 15.10 11.04 -14.85
CA ASP A 261 13.77 10.60 -14.44
C ASP A 261 12.71 11.70 -14.60
N ARG A 262 12.61 12.58 -13.61
CA ARG A 262 11.68 13.72 -13.56
C ARG A 262 12.36 14.86 -12.80
N PRO A 263 13.35 15.57 -13.38
CA PRO A 263 14.14 16.56 -12.65
C PRO A 263 13.29 17.67 -12.01
N GLN A 264 12.14 18.00 -12.61
CA GLN A 264 11.21 19.01 -12.10
C GLN A 264 10.56 18.59 -10.77
N ALA A 265 10.45 17.28 -10.50
CA ALA A 265 9.91 16.74 -9.25
C ALA A 265 10.89 16.91 -8.06
N GLY A 266 12.16 17.26 -8.31
CA GLY A 266 13.20 17.35 -7.28
C GLY A 266 13.67 15.97 -6.83
N ASN A 267 14.30 15.89 -5.66
CA ASN A 267 14.75 14.64 -5.05
C ASN A 267 13.61 14.00 -4.22
N ARG A 268 13.86 12.79 -3.68
CA ARG A 268 12.97 12.15 -2.72
C ARG A 268 13.10 12.88 -1.39
N LEU A 269 12.05 13.59 -0.99
CA LEU A 269 11.95 14.33 0.27
C LEU A 269 11.81 13.38 1.46
N ARG A 270 10.90 12.41 1.35
CA ARG A 270 10.50 11.53 2.45
C ARG A 270 10.19 10.13 1.92
N THR A 271 10.45 9.13 2.73
CA THR A 271 10.04 7.75 2.45
C THR A 271 9.04 7.31 3.51
N ILE A 272 8.01 6.58 3.07
CA ILE A 272 7.17 5.78 3.96
C ILE A 272 7.20 4.31 3.52
N CYS A 273 7.52 3.43 4.47
CA CYS A 273 7.51 1.99 4.28
C CYS A 273 6.48 1.37 5.24
N VAL A 274 5.65 0.44 4.75
CA VAL A 274 4.66 -0.28 5.56
C VAL A 274 4.92 -1.78 5.49
N TYR A 275 5.02 -2.45 6.63
CA TYR A 275 5.14 -3.90 6.69
C TYR A 275 3.77 -4.55 6.46
N LEU A 276 3.69 -5.54 5.58
CA LEU A 276 2.41 -6.07 5.08
C LEU A 276 2.03 -7.42 5.70
N ASN A 277 3.01 -8.15 6.25
CA ASN A 277 2.78 -9.47 6.82
C ASN A 277 3.60 -9.67 8.10
N THR A 278 3.26 -10.72 8.84
CA THR A 278 4.00 -11.10 10.03
C THR A 278 5.28 -11.81 9.60
N VAL A 279 6.42 -11.32 10.07
CA VAL A 279 7.72 -11.97 9.87
C VAL A 279 8.04 -12.80 11.11
N GLU A 280 8.42 -14.07 10.93
CA GLU A 280 8.62 -14.97 12.07
C GLU A 280 9.89 -14.67 12.86
N ALA A 281 10.96 -14.24 12.19
CA ALA A 281 12.21 -13.78 12.81
C ALA A 281 13.05 -12.93 11.85
N GLY A 282 13.69 -11.88 12.36
CA GLY A 282 14.51 -10.94 11.59
C GLY A 282 13.68 -9.97 10.75
N GLY A 283 14.31 -9.37 9.72
CA GLY A 283 13.63 -8.49 8.78
C GLY A 283 13.34 -7.08 9.31
N GLU A 284 13.95 -6.65 10.41
CA GLU A 284 13.82 -5.29 10.94
C GLU A 284 14.33 -4.25 9.94
N THR A 285 13.79 -3.03 10.02
CA THR A 285 14.43 -1.87 9.39
C THR A 285 15.31 -1.18 10.42
N GLU A 286 16.61 -1.10 10.14
CA GLU A 286 17.60 -0.48 11.02
C GLU A 286 17.99 0.90 10.50
N PHE A 287 18.06 1.87 11.40
CA PHE A 287 18.64 3.20 11.20
C PHE A 287 19.84 3.33 12.13
N PRO A 288 21.06 2.94 11.68
CA PRO A 288 22.23 2.84 12.56
C PRO A 288 22.62 4.18 13.18
N VAL A 289 22.51 5.29 12.44
CA VAL A 289 22.85 6.63 12.96
C VAL A 289 21.87 7.07 14.05
N ALA A 290 20.58 6.76 13.88
CA ALA A 290 19.54 7.06 14.86
C ALA A 290 19.53 6.09 16.06
N GLY A 291 20.27 4.99 15.99
CA GLY A 291 20.21 3.91 16.99
C GLY A 291 18.84 3.21 17.05
N ALA A 292 18.05 3.26 15.97
CA ALA A 292 16.68 2.75 15.94
C ALA A 292 16.56 1.47 15.12
N ARG A 293 15.73 0.53 15.61
CA ARG A 293 15.33 -0.68 14.88
C ARG A 293 13.83 -0.86 14.97
N ILE A 294 13.19 -1.01 13.81
CA ILE A 294 11.74 -1.14 13.70
C ILE A 294 11.40 -2.57 13.31
N ALA A 295 10.66 -3.25 14.19
CA ALA A 295 10.19 -4.61 13.95
C ALA A 295 9.07 -4.63 12.87
N PRO A 296 9.08 -5.63 11.97
CA PRO A 296 8.13 -5.73 10.87
C PRO A 296 6.76 -6.26 11.32
N LEU A 297 5.95 -5.38 11.93
CA LEU A 297 4.58 -5.72 12.32
C LEU A 297 3.58 -5.34 11.21
N PRO A 298 2.64 -6.21 10.81
CA PRO A 298 1.65 -5.89 9.79
C PRO A 298 0.93 -4.57 10.06
N GLY A 299 0.83 -3.71 9.04
CA GLY A 299 0.18 -2.42 9.12
C GLY A 299 1.01 -1.32 9.79
N ARG A 300 2.14 -1.64 10.43
CA ARG A 300 3.09 -0.65 10.95
C ARG A 300 3.82 0.02 9.79
N ALA A 301 3.92 1.34 9.88
CA ALA A 301 4.69 2.16 8.97
C ALA A 301 5.89 2.78 9.67
N VAL A 302 6.96 2.97 8.91
CA VAL A 302 8.11 3.82 9.26
C VAL A 302 8.18 4.96 8.25
N ILE A 303 8.37 6.18 8.76
CA ILE A 303 8.42 7.43 7.98
C ILE A 303 9.72 8.13 8.32
N PHE A 304 10.50 8.50 7.31
CA PHE A 304 11.77 9.20 7.52
C PHE A 304 12.07 10.23 6.44
N ASP A 305 12.71 11.32 6.85
CA ASP A 305 13.18 12.37 5.95
C ASP A 305 14.49 11.95 5.28
N ASN A 306 14.57 12.12 3.97
CA ASN A 306 15.76 11.86 3.16
C ASN A 306 16.57 13.14 2.92
N LEU A 307 15.93 14.30 3.11
CA LEU A 307 16.52 15.62 2.92
C LEU A 307 16.39 16.43 4.21
N HIS A 308 17.35 17.30 4.46
CA HIS A 308 17.24 18.36 5.45
C HIS A 308 16.18 19.40 5.03
N PRO A 309 15.71 20.26 5.95
CA PRO A 309 14.74 21.32 5.62
C PRO A 309 15.20 22.31 4.53
N ASP A 310 16.50 22.41 4.29
CA ASP A 310 17.09 23.23 3.23
C ASP A 310 17.19 22.50 1.87
N GLY A 311 16.67 21.28 1.78
CA GLY A 311 16.65 20.45 0.56
C GLY A 311 17.93 19.66 0.30
N ARG A 312 18.98 19.81 1.13
CA ARG A 312 20.21 19.02 0.97
C ARG A 312 19.97 17.55 1.39
N PRO A 313 20.60 16.57 0.72
CA PRO A 313 20.57 15.18 1.15
C PRO A 313 21.00 15.01 2.61
N ASP A 314 20.23 14.26 3.39
CA ASP A 314 20.53 13.97 4.79
C ASP A 314 21.31 12.64 4.90
N PRO A 315 22.64 12.66 5.10
CA PRO A 315 23.43 11.43 5.16
C PRO A 315 23.09 10.54 6.36
N ASP A 316 22.41 11.07 7.37
CA ASP A 316 22.04 10.35 8.59
C ASP A 316 20.76 9.53 8.39
N SER A 317 20.04 9.72 7.27
CA SER A 317 18.93 8.86 6.81
C SER A 317 19.36 7.47 6.32
N LEU A 318 20.64 7.11 6.51
CA LEU A 318 21.18 5.78 6.24
C LEU A 318 20.34 4.72 6.95
N HIS A 319 19.88 3.72 6.19
CA HIS A 319 19.06 2.65 6.72
C HIS A 319 19.27 1.33 5.98
N ALA A 320 18.88 0.23 6.62
CA ALA A 320 19.02 -1.12 6.10
C ALA A 320 17.77 -1.95 6.39
N GLY A 321 17.46 -2.90 5.51
CA GLY A 321 16.56 -4.00 5.81
C GLY A 321 17.39 -5.20 6.26
N LEU A 322 17.37 -5.52 7.56
CA LEU A 322 18.11 -6.64 8.10
C LEU A 322 17.64 -7.98 7.49
N PRO A 323 18.49 -9.01 7.46
CA PRO A 323 18.13 -10.31 6.92
C PRO A 323 16.85 -10.89 7.55
N VAL A 324 15.99 -11.46 6.70
CA VAL A 324 14.90 -12.31 7.20
C VAL A 324 15.49 -13.63 7.66
N LEU A 325 15.33 -13.98 8.94
CA LEU A 325 15.89 -15.21 9.50
C LEU A 325 14.91 -16.39 9.35
N ARG A 326 13.60 -16.14 9.48
CA ARG A 326 12.55 -17.15 9.32
C ARG A 326 11.25 -16.53 8.79
N GLY A 327 10.52 -17.27 7.97
CA GLY A 327 9.31 -16.80 7.27
C GLY A 327 9.66 -15.99 6.02
N GLU A 328 8.85 -14.98 5.71
CA GLU A 328 9.12 -14.02 4.63
C GLU A 328 8.65 -12.63 5.03
N LYS A 329 9.21 -11.59 4.43
CA LYS A 329 8.84 -10.19 4.67
C LYS A 329 8.29 -9.56 3.41
N TRP A 330 7.12 -8.94 3.54
CA TRP A 330 6.50 -8.09 2.53
C TRP A 330 6.47 -6.64 3.02
N LEU A 331 6.89 -5.72 2.16
CA LEU A 331 7.03 -4.30 2.48
C LEU A 331 6.46 -3.47 1.34
N ALA A 332 5.61 -2.49 1.62
CA ALA A 332 5.22 -1.48 0.65
C ALA A 332 6.02 -0.20 0.88
N THR A 333 6.68 0.30 -0.16
CA THR A 333 7.48 1.53 -0.12
C THR A 333 6.89 2.56 -1.06
N LEU A 334 6.65 3.76 -0.53
CA LEU A 334 6.24 4.93 -1.29
C LEU A 334 7.28 6.04 -1.06
N TRP A 335 7.97 6.39 -2.14
CA TRP A 335 8.89 7.53 -2.16
C TRP A 335 8.13 8.80 -2.53
N LEU A 336 8.37 9.87 -1.77
CA LEU A 336 7.66 11.14 -1.91
C LEU A 336 8.65 12.22 -2.34
N ARG A 337 8.41 12.82 -3.51
CA ARG A 337 9.27 13.84 -4.13
C ARG A 337 9.04 15.23 -3.51
N GLU A 338 9.99 16.14 -3.69
CA GLU A 338 9.85 17.55 -3.28
C GLU A 338 8.68 18.25 -3.99
N ARG A 339 8.40 17.88 -5.24
CA ARG A 339 7.33 18.44 -6.08
C ARG A 339 6.55 17.36 -6.81
N THR A 340 5.52 17.77 -7.54
CA THR A 340 4.64 16.88 -8.30
C THR A 340 5.41 15.94 -9.22
N TYR A 341 5.18 14.64 -9.06
CA TYR A 341 5.72 13.56 -9.87
C TYR A 341 4.67 12.97 -10.82
N ARG A 342 3.42 12.84 -10.37
CA ARG A 342 2.27 12.30 -11.12
C ARG A 342 1.19 13.35 -11.32
N LEU A 343 0.47 13.27 -12.43
CA LEU A 343 -0.49 14.31 -12.88
C LEU A 343 -1.94 13.81 -12.97
N PHE A 344 -2.30 12.76 -12.23
CA PHE A 344 -3.67 12.23 -12.24
C PHE A 344 -4.66 13.13 -11.50
#